data_AF-A0A8H4IL72-F1
#
_entry.id   AF-A0A8H4IL72-F1
#
_cell.length_a   1.000
_cell.length_b   1.000
_cell.length_c   1.000
_cell.angle_alpha   90.00
_cell.angle_beta   90.00
_cell.angle_gamma   90.00
#
_symmetry.space_group_name_H-M   'P 1'
#
loop_
_entity.id
_entity.type
_entity.pdbx_description
1 polymer ?
#
loop_
_entity_poly.entity_id
_entity_poly.type
_entity_poly.pdbx_seq_one_letter_code
_entity_poly.pdbx_strand_id
1 'polypeptide(L)'
;MAPLLCCAARCHGCQSHASDEHLFGYCALKGNLYKAPVKNPKLCLDIGTGTGLWALDFADAHTKCQVIGTGLSPIQPSWSAPNCKFIIDDANADWLFSEKGQFDLIHARYPGGWVEHQEPSAWFDTEDPGFKNSQAHFWQVKRDEASAKMGKRFNVAHKQKNQTIKAGFKNVEQ
;
A
#
# COMPACT_ATOMS: atom_id res chain seq x y z
N MET A 1 -31.77 1.15 12.67
CA MET A 1 -30.77 2.06 12.08
C MET A 1 -29.44 1.33 12.12
N ALA A 2 -28.99 0.75 11.01
CA ALA A 2 -27.72 0.00 11.00
C ALA A 2 -26.56 1.00 11.07
N PRO A 3 -25.63 0.88 12.04
CA PRO A 3 -24.47 1.74 12.08
C PRO A 3 -23.54 1.32 10.93
N LEU A 4 -23.29 2.23 9.99
CA LEU A 4 -22.14 2.16 9.12
C LEU A 4 -20.89 2.18 10.00
N LEU A 5 -20.16 1.07 10.08
CA LEU A 5 -18.82 1.04 10.66
C LEU A 5 -17.86 1.72 9.67
N CYS A 6 -17.34 2.86 10.06
CA CYS A 6 -16.34 3.61 9.30
C CYS A 6 -14.98 3.40 9.95
N CYS A 7 -14.12 2.56 9.35
CA CYS A 7 -12.71 2.46 9.73
C CYS A 7 -11.92 3.49 8.91
N ALA A 8 -11.88 4.74 9.37
CA ALA A 8 -11.08 5.75 8.69
C ALA A 8 -9.59 5.49 8.93
N ALA A 9 -8.85 5.37 7.83
CA ALA A 9 -7.43 5.19 7.83
C ALA A 9 -6.89 5.77 6.51
N ARG A 10 -6.39 7.03 6.58
CA ARG A 10 -5.67 7.87 5.58
C ARG A 10 -4.96 7.18 4.38
N CYS A 11 -5.70 6.96 3.31
CA CYS A 11 -5.16 7.02 1.96
C CYS A 11 -6.17 7.81 1.13
N HIS A 12 -5.73 8.89 0.49
CA HIS A 12 -6.55 9.62 -0.47
C HIS A 12 -5.75 9.75 -1.78
N GLY A 13 -6.48 9.88 -2.91
CA GLY A 13 -6.08 10.26 -4.28
C GLY A 13 -4.79 9.71 -4.90
N CYS A 14 -4.90 8.60 -5.62
CA CYS A 14 -3.81 7.82 -6.26
C CYS A 14 -2.90 8.55 -7.29
N GLN A 15 -3.12 9.84 -7.59
CA GLN A 15 -2.21 10.63 -8.45
C GLN A 15 -1.85 12.00 -7.87
N SER A 16 -2.77 12.69 -7.18
CA SER A 16 -2.47 13.94 -6.48
C SER A 16 -1.72 13.74 -5.16
N HIS A 17 -1.89 12.59 -4.49
CA HIS A 17 -1.26 12.35 -3.19
C HIS A 17 0.16 11.84 -3.30
N ALA A 18 0.51 11.17 -4.40
CA ALA A 18 1.89 10.75 -4.62
C ALA A 18 2.83 11.96 -4.86
N SER A 19 2.33 13.06 -5.44
CA SER A 19 3.03 14.35 -5.43
C SER A 19 3.11 14.98 -4.04
N ASP A 20 2.03 14.90 -3.26
CA ASP A 20 2.02 15.41 -1.88
C ASP A 20 2.99 14.62 -0.97
N GLU A 21 3.17 13.32 -1.20
CA GLU A 21 4.10 12.46 -0.47
C GLU A 21 5.56 12.81 -0.73
N HIS A 22 5.89 13.03 -2.00
CA HIS A 22 7.21 13.53 -2.38
C HIS A 22 7.48 14.89 -1.71
N LEU A 23 6.54 15.83 -1.85
CA LEU A 23 6.64 17.18 -1.29
C LEU A 23 6.75 17.16 0.25
N PHE A 24 5.93 16.36 0.93
CA PHE A 24 5.99 16.19 2.38
C PHE A 24 7.34 15.65 2.81
N GLY A 25 7.85 14.61 2.13
CA GLY A 25 9.18 14.07 2.42
C GLY A 25 10.29 15.11 2.22
N TYR A 26 10.22 15.86 1.14
CA TYR A 26 11.14 16.96 0.85
C TYR A 26 11.12 18.04 1.95
N CYS A 27 9.94 18.48 2.38
CA CYS A 27 9.77 19.43 3.48
C CYS A 27 10.26 18.88 4.82
N ALA A 28 9.91 17.63 5.17
CA ALA A 28 10.34 16.97 6.41
C ALA A 28 11.87 16.81 6.48
N LEU A 29 12.52 16.68 5.32
CA LEU A 29 13.97 16.63 5.18
C LEU A 29 14.61 18.01 4.96
N LYS A 30 13.84 19.10 5.14
CA LYS A 30 14.29 20.49 4.99
C LYS A 30 14.94 20.76 3.62
N GLY A 31 14.31 20.24 2.56
CA GLY A 31 14.75 20.39 1.17
C GLY A 31 15.80 19.37 0.71
N ASN A 32 16.08 18.34 1.51
CA ASN A 32 16.98 17.26 1.10
C ASN A 32 16.20 16.06 0.56
N LEU A 33 16.74 15.39 -0.47
CA LEU A 33 16.14 14.19 -1.06
C LEU A 33 16.44 12.91 -0.26
N TYR A 34 17.51 12.89 0.53
CA TYR A 34 17.96 11.77 1.37
C TYR A 34 18.88 12.27 2.49
N LYS A 35 19.13 11.43 3.50
CA LYS A 35 20.04 11.73 4.63
C LYS A 35 21.28 10.83 4.68
N ALA A 36 21.35 9.82 3.82
CA ALA A 36 22.47 8.89 3.80
C ALA A 36 23.78 9.66 3.51
N PRO A 37 24.89 9.36 4.21
CA PRO A 37 26.18 10.05 4.03
C PRO A 37 26.93 9.60 2.76
N VAL A 38 26.20 9.28 1.69
CA VAL A 38 26.76 8.84 0.41
C VAL A 38 27.17 10.06 -0.41
N LYS A 39 28.32 9.97 -1.08
CA LYS A 39 28.83 11.01 -1.97
C LYS A 39 28.95 10.46 -3.38
N ASN A 40 28.38 11.17 -4.35
CA ASN A 40 28.44 10.82 -5.78
C ASN A 40 28.02 9.37 -6.07
N PRO A 41 26.81 8.94 -5.66
CA PRO A 41 26.33 7.59 -5.97
C PRO A 41 26.34 7.36 -7.50
N LYS A 42 26.64 6.13 -7.90
CA LYS A 42 26.65 5.68 -9.30
C LYS A 42 25.43 4.86 -9.64
N LEU A 43 24.93 4.08 -8.68
CA LEU A 43 23.72 3.29 -8.84
C LEU A 43 22.81 3.42 -7.61
N CYS A 44 21.58 3.87 -7.85
CA CYS A 44 20.54 4.05 -6.84
C CYS A 44 19.32 3.20 -7.16
N LEU A 45 18.75 2.55 -6.14
CA LEU A 45 17.47 1.85 -6.21
C LEU A 45 16.43 2.61 -5.39
N ASP A 46 15.27 2.91 -5.97
CA ASP A 46 14.11 3.48 -5.29
C ASP A 46 12.99 2.44 -5.22
N ILE A 47 12.83 1.81 -4.05
CA ILE A 47 11.83 0.74 -3.83
C ILE A 47 10.49 1.37 -3.47
N GLY A 48 9.44 0.96 -4.20
CA GLY A 48 8.11 1.52 -4.01
C GLY A 48 8.03 2.96 -4.52
N THR A 49 8.58 3.20 -5.72
CA THR A 49 8.78 4.53 -6.31
C THR A 49 7.48 5.34 -6.52
N GLY A 50 6.32 4.69 -6.45
CA GLY A 50 5.02 5.35 -6.63
C GLY A 50 4.91 5.99 -8.01
N THR A 51 4.61 7.28 -8.07
CA THR A 51 4.61 8.07 -9.33
C THR A 51 6.00 8.29 -9.92
N GLY A 52 7.08 7.96 -9.21
CA GLY A 52 8.45 8.13 -9.69
C GLY A 52 9.02 9.53 -9.47
N LEU A 53 8.29 10.44 -8.83
CA LEU A 53 8.73 11.83 -8.62
C LEU A 53 10.05 11.93 -7.86
N TRP A 54 10.22 11.13 -6.80
CA TRP A 54 11.51 11.12 -6.09
C TRP A 54 12.65 10.62 -6.96
N ALA A 55 12.43 9.54 -7.72
CA ALA A 55 13.45 8.97 -8.60
C ALA A 55 13.87 9.98 -9.69
N LEU A 56 12.91 10.72 -10.25
CA LEU A 56 13.17 11.78 -11.23
C LEU A 56 13.95 12.95 -10.62
N ASP A 57 13.51 13.49 -9.49
CA ASP A 57 14.21 14.59 -8.81
C ASP A 57 15.63 14.19 -8.38
N PHE A 58 15.79 12.95 -7.93
CA PHE A 58 17.10 12.41 -7.59
C PHE A 58 18.00 12.26 -8.83
N ALA A 59 17.45 11.78 -9.94
CA ALA A 59 18.14 11.64 -11.21
C ALA A 59 18.60 12.99 -11.77
N ASP A 60 17.77 14.03 -11.67
CA ASP A 60 18.10 15.40 -12.08
C ASP A 60 19.20 15.99 -11.20
N ALA A 61 19.13 15.78 -9.87
CA ALA A 61 20.15 16.23 -8.93
C ALA A 61 21.49 15.46 -9.07
N HIS A 62 21.46 14.23 -9.58
CA HIS A 62 22.62 13.34 -9.71
C HIS A 62 22.74 12.76 -11.12
N THR A 63 23.03 13.62 -12.10
CA THR A 63 23.14 13.26 -13.52
C THR A 63 24.15 12.14 -13.86
N LYS A 64 25.07 11.82 -12.93
CA LYS A 64 26.06 10.73 -13.06
C LYS A 64 25.65 9.44 -12.33
N CYS A 65 24.50 9.44 -11.66
CA CYS A 65 23.92 8.28 -11.00
C CYS A 65 22.85 7.68 -11.90
N GLN A 66 22.88 6.36 -12.08
CA GLN A 66 21.75 5.61 -12.63
C GLN A 66 20.75 5.36 -11.51
N VAL A 67 19.47 5.62 -11.79
CA VAL A 67 18.37 5.46 -10.85
C VAL A 67 17.42 4.40 -11.39
N ILE A 68 17.11 3.39 -10.57
CA ILE A 68 16.13 2.37 -10.87
C ILE A 68 14.99 2.53 -9.87
N GLY A 69 13.80 2.89 -10.33
CA GLY A 69 12.58 2.89 -9.51
C GLY A 69 11.80 1.60 -9.71
N THR A 70 11.40 0.96 -8.62
CA THR A 70 10.57 -0.24 -8.65
C THR A 70 9.20 -0.02 -8.00
N GLY A 71 8.16 -0.67 -8.53
CA GLY A 71 6.83 -0.62 -7.93
C GLY A 71 5.84 -1.57 -8.61
N LEU A 72 4.77 -1.93 -7.89
CA LEU A 72 3.77 -2.90 -8.37
C LEU A 72 2.90 -2.39 -9.52
N SER A 73 2.69 -1.08 -9.61
CA SER A 73 1.77 -0.47 -10.57
C SER A 73 2.51 0.43 -11.57
N PRO A 74 2.20 0.36 -12.87
CA PRO A 74 2.79 1.21 -13.89
C PRO A 74 2.10 2.59 -13.92
N ILE A 75 2.27 3.36 -12.84
CA ILE A 75 1.66 4.70 -12.66
C ILE A 75 2.66 5.84 -12.89
N GLN A 76 3.86 5.50 -13.38
CA GLN A 76 4.92 6.47 -13.66
C GLN A 76 4.65 7.19 -15.00
N PRO A 77 5.27 8.36 -15.26
CA PRO A 77 5.09 9.07 -16.50
C PRO A 77 5.54 8.23 -17.70
N SER A 78 4.95 8.49 -18.88
CA SER A 78 5.40 7.88 -20.13
C SER A 78 6.81 8.31 -20.55
N TRP A 79 7.32 9.37 -19.94
CA TRP A 79 8.68 9.86 -20.10
C TRP A 79 9.52 9.57 -18.85
N SER A 80 10.83 9.41 -19.01
CA SER A 80 11.78 9.32 -17.89
C SER A 80 13.08 10.04 -18.24
N ALA A 81 13.82 10.47 -17.22
CA ALA A 81 15.15 11.04 -17.41
C ALA A 81 16.10 9.99 -18.04
N PRO A 82 17.13 10.39 -18.81
CA PRO A 82 18.04 9.44 -19.47
C PRO A 82 18.75 8.48 -18.51
N ASN A 83 18.92 8.89 -17.25
CA ASN A 83 19.54 8.14 -16.16
C ASN A 83 18.53 7.58 -15.15
N CYS A 84 17.24 7.53 -15.47
CA CYS A 84 16.19 7.00 -14.60
C CYS A 84 15.36 5.95 -15.36
N LYS A 85 15.14 4.79 -14.74
CA LYS A 85 14.33 3.71 -15.31
C LYS A 85 13.32 3.20 -14.29
N PHE A 86 12.14 2.84 -14.79
CA PHE A 86 11.08 2.25 -13.97
C PHE A 86 10.87 0.78 -14.34
N ILE A 87 10.78 -0.07 -13.32
CA ILE A 87 10.57 -1.51 -13.47
C ILE A 87 9.37 -1.90 -12.61
N ILE A 88 8.44 -2.64 -13.21
CA ILE A 88 7.34 -3.24 -12.45
C ILE A 88 7.93 -4.44 -11.70
N ASP A 89 7.92 -4.37 -10.38
CA ASP A 89 8.53 -5.39 -9.53
C ASP A 89 7.85 -5.44 -8.16
N ASP A 90 7.75 -6.65 -7.60
CA ASP A 90 7.24 -6.89 -6.24
C ASP A 90 8.44 -7.05 -5.30
N ALA A 91 8.65 -6.08 -4.42
CA ALA A 91 9.73 -6.09 -3.45
C ALA A 91 9.68 -7.29 -2.47
N ASN A 92 8.55 -8.01 -2.39
CA ASN A 92 8.39 -9.22 -1.56
C ASN A 92 8.70 -10.52 -2.32
N ALA A 93 8.87 -10.47 -3.64
CA ALA A 93 9.25 -11.61 -4.46
C ALA A 93 10.79 -11.79 -4.48
N ASP A 94 11.25 -12.79 -5.22
CA ASP A 94 12.67 -12.97 -5.48
C ASP A 94 13.23 -11.75 -6.22
N TRP A 95 14.33 -11.21 -5.69
CA TRP A 95 14.90 -9.96 -6.19
C TRP A 95 15.41 -10.11 -7.63
N LEU A 96 15.02 -9.19 -8.50
CA LEU A 96 15.54 -9.09 -9.88
C LEU A 96 17.05 -8.82 -9.94
N PHE A 97 17.62 -8.31 -8.86
CA PHE A 97 19.01 -7.88 -8.75
C PHE A 97 19.86 -8.97 -8.10
N SER A 98 20.58 -9.74 -8.93
CA SER A 98 21.35 -10.92 -8.48
C SER A 98 22.69 -10.58 -7.81
N GLU A 99 23.29 -9.43 -8.14
CA GLU A 99 24.55 -8.99 -7.56
C GLU A 99 24.34 -8.32 -6.20
N LYS A 100 24.85 -8.93 -5.13
CA LYS A 100 24.81 -8.36 -3.78
C LYS A 100 25.69 -7.11 -3.71
N GLY A 101 25.16 -6.03 -3.13
CA GLY A 101 25.91 -4.80 -2.88
C GLY A 101 26.18 -3.94 -4.12
N GLN A 102 25.47 -4.18 -5.23
CA GLN A 102 25.63 -3.37 -6.46
C GLN A 102 25.14 -1.92 -6.32
N PHE A 103 24.27 -1.63 -5.35
CA PHE A 103 23.67 -0.30 -5.15
C PHE A 103 24.47 0.51 -4.14
N ASP A 104 24.85 1.74 -4.53
CA ASP A 104 25.47 2.71 -3.64
C ASP A 104 24.44 3.33 -2.69
N LEU A 105 23.20 3.47 -3.16
CA LEU A 105 22.08 3.99 -2.39
C LEU A 105 20.83 3.14 -2.66
N ILE A 106 20.18 2.69 -1.59
CA ILE A 106 18.83 2.14 -1.66
C ILE A 106 17.94 3.10 -0.89
N HIS A 107 17.01 3.70 -1.62
CA HIS A 107 15.97 4.55 -1.10
C HIS A 107 14.66 3.75 -1.05
N ALA A 108 13.94 3.88 0.05
CA ALA A 108 12.59 3.37 0.20
C ALA A 108 11.86 4.32 1.13
N ARG A 109 10.64 4.72 0.77
CA ARG A 109 9.82 5.61 1.57
C ARG A 109 8.42 5.01 1.73
N TYR A 110 7.93 5.01 2.97
CA TYR A 110 6.59 4.58 3.37
C TYR A 110 6.17 3.11 3.15
N PRO A 111 6.68 2.16 3.95
CA PRO A 111 5.79 1.21 4.60
C PRO A 111 5.06 1.94 5.75
N GLY A 112 4.03 2.76 5.45
CA GLY A 112 3.39 3.60 6.48
C GLY A 112 2.19 4.47 6.09
N GLY A 113 1.48 4.15 5.01
CA GLY A 113 0.17 4.75 4.70
C GLY A 113 -0.93 4.18 5.59
N TRP A 114 -2.14 4.72 5.49
CA TRP A 114 -3.28 4.12 6.14
C TRP A 114 -4.25 3.53 5.10
N VAL A 115 -5.09 2.57 5.49
CA VAL A 115 -6.01 1.87 4.58
C VAL A 115 -7.44 1.85 5.15
N GLU A 116 -8.40 2.39 4.40
CA GLU A 116 -9.82 2.40 4.77
C GLU A 116 -10.58 1.32 4.00
N HIS A 117 -11.21 0.41 4.75
CA HIS A 117 -12.04 -0.67 4.21
C HIS A 117 -13.48 -0.43 4.67
N GLN A 118 -14.41 -0.33 3.72
CA GLN A 118 -15.84 -0.29 3.99
C GLN A 118 -16.49 -1.55 3.43
N GLU A 119 -16.78 -2.51 4.31
CA GLU A 119 -17.36 -3.79 3.95
C GLU A 119 -18.66 -4.02 4.73
N PRO A 120 -19.78 -4.32 4.05
CA PRO A 120 -21.02 -4.65 4.73
C PRO A 120 -20.86 -5.96 5.50
N SER A 121 -21.39 -6.01 6.73
CA SER A 121 -21.44 -7.26 7.47
C SER A 121 -22.26 -8.29 6.70
N ALA A 122 -21.65 -9.45 6.42
CA ALA A 122 -22.37 -10.63 5.95
C ALA A 122 -23.20 -11.29 7.06
N TRP A 123 -23.22 -10.72 8.26
CA TRP A 123 -24.07 -11.15 9.36
C TRP A 123 -25.10 -10.06 9.68
N PHE A 124 -26.37 -10.41 9.53
CA PHE A 124 -27.50 -9.60 9.95
C PHE A 124 -27.73 -9.74 11.45
N ASP A 125 -27.90 -8.61 12.12
CA ASP A 125 -28.39 -8.51 13.48
C ASP A 125 -29.76 -7.81 13.46
N THR A 126 -30.68 -8.30 14.30
CA THR A 126 -32.04 -7.76 14.39
C THR A 126 -32.58 -7.97 15.79
N GLU A 127 -33.43 -7.03 16.22
CA GLU A 127 -34.17 -7.10 17.48
C GLU A 127 -35.42 -8.00 17.37
N ASP A 128 -35.75 -8.47 16.16
CA ASP A 128 -36.87 -9.39 15.94
C ASP A 128 -36.59 -10.77 16.56
N PRO A 129 -37.34 -11.18 17.60
CA PRO A 129 -37.15 -12.48 18.26
C PRO A 129 -37.44 -13.67 17.32
N GLY A 130 -38.21 -13.46 16.26
CA GLY A 130 -38.53 -14.49 15.26
C GLY A 130 -37.42 -14.77 14.26
N PHE A 131 -36.36 -13.93 14.21
CA PHE A 131 -35.33 -14.01 13.18
C PHE A 131 -34.63 -15.36 13.09
N LYS A 132 -34.34 -16.00 14.23
CA LYS A 132 -33.64 -17.29 14.27
C LYS A 132 -34.39 -18.42 13.56
N ASN A 133 -35.71 -18.31 13.46
CA ASN A 133 -36.57 -19.28 12.78
C ASN A 133 -36.96 -18.83 11.36
N SER A 134 -36.42 -17.69 10.90
CA SER A 134 -36.74 -17.14 9.58
C SER A 134 -35.87 -17.74 8.47
N GLN A 135 -36.37 -17.66 7.24
CA GLN A 135 -35.59 -18.03 6.07
C GLN A 135 -34.36 -17.14 5.90
N ALA A 136 -34.42 -15.87 6.33
CA ALA A 136 -33.26 -14.97 6.25
C ALA A 136 -32.08 -15.48 7.10
N HIS A 137 -32.35 -16.01 8.29
CA HIS A 137 -31.31 -16.63 9.12
C HIS A 137 -30.80 -17.93 8.52
N PHE A 138 -31.68 -18.78 7.97
CA PHE A 138 -31.27 -19.98 7.25
C PHE A 138 -30.33 -19.64 6.07
N TRP A 139 -30.71 -18.66 5.23
CA TRP A 139 -29.90 -18.20 4.10
C TRP A 139 -28.55 -17.62 4.55
N GLN A 140 -28.55 -16.81 5.61
CA GLN A 140 -27.33 -16.25 6.21
C GLN A 140 -26.34 -17.36 6.61
N VAL A 141 -26.81 -18.39 7.33
CA VAL A 141 -25.98 -19.52 7.77
C VAL A 141 -25.47 -20.33 6.58
N LYS A 142 -26.33 -20.65 5.61
CA LYS A 142 -25.94 -21.44 4.42
C LYS A 142 -24.95 -20.71 3.53
N ARG A 143 -25.09 -19.40 3.35
CA ARG A 143 -24.13 -18.58 2.61
C ARG A 143 -22.75 -18.64 3.29
N ASP A 144 -22.70 -18.52 4.60
CA ASP A 144 -21.44 -18.56 5.35
C ASP A 144 -20.76 -19.93 5.23
N GLU A 145 -21.50 -21.02 5.43
CA GLU A 145 -21.01 -22.41 5.24
C GLU A 145 -20.45 -22.63 3.82
N ALA A 146 -21.17 -22.20 2.79
CA ALA A 146 -20.75 -22.35 1.40
C ALA A 146 -19.48 -21.54 1.11
N SER A 147 -19.44 -20.27 1.51
CA SER A 147 -18.28 -19.40 1.31
C SER A 147 -17.02 -19.93 2.00
N ALA A 148 -17.17 -20.56 3.17
CA ALA A 148 -16.08 -21.22 3.88
C ALA A 148 -15.54 -22.43 3.09
N LYS A 149 -16.42 -23.28 2.54
CA LYS A 149 -16.02 -24.45 1.73
C LYS A 149 -15.29 -24.07 0.44
N MET A 150 -15.60 -22.90 -0.11
CA MET A 150 -14.92 -22.35 -1.29
C MET A 150 -13.57 -21.69 -0.98
N GLY A 151 -13.14 -21.70 0.29
CA GLY A 151 -11.89 -21.08 0.71
C GLY A 151 -11.91 -19.54 0.78
N LYS A 152 -13.09 -18.92 0.57
CA LYS A 152 -13.28 -17.45 0.58
C LYS A 152 -14.50 -17.08 1.41
N ARG A 153 -14.37 -17.18 2.74
CA ARG A 153 -15.49 -16.93 3.67
C ARG A 153 -15.90 -15.46 3.68
N PHE A 154 -17.19 -15.17 3.52
CA PHE A 154 -17.69 -13.79 3.49
C PHE A 154 -17.88 -13.16 4.87
N ASN A 155 -18.22 -13.95 5.90
CA ASN A 155 -18.39 -13.44 7.26
C ASN A 155 -17.03 -13.19 7.95
N VAL A 156 -16.36 -12.11 7.53
CA VAL A 156 -15.03 -11.75 8.02
C VAL A 156 -14.93 -10.31 8.50
N ALA A 157 -15.96 -9.48 8.33
CA ALA A 157 -15.95 -8.07 8.74
C ALA A 157 -15.45 -7.90 10.18
N HIS A 158 -16.00 -8.65 11.14
CA HIS A 158 -15.57 -8.64 12.55
C HIS A 158 -14.11 -9.09 12.80
N LYS A 159 -13.47 -9.75 11.83
CA LYS A 159 -12.07 -10.20 11.91
C LYS A 159 -11.10 -9.20 11.32
N GLN A 160 -11.58 -8.23 10.54
CA GLN A 160 -10.73 -7.33 9.77
C GLN A 160 -9.76 -6.57 10.67
N LYS A 161 -10.20 -5.99 11.80
CA LYS A 161 -9.27 -5.32 12.73
C LYS A 161 -8.09 -6.19 13.15
N ASN A 162 -8.37 -7.42 13.57
CA ASN A 162 -7.32 -8.34 14.00
C ASN A 162 -6.43 -8.82 12.84
N GLN A 163 -7.01 -8.98 11.65
CA GLN A 163 -6.25 -9.32 10.44
C GLN A 163 -5.33 -8.16 10.03
N THR A 164 -5.82 -6.93 10.06
CA THR A 164 -5.06 -5.71 9.78
C THR A 164 -3.94 -5.50 10.80
N ILE A 165 -4.18 -5.74 12.09
CA ILE A 165 -3.12 -5.74 13.12
C ILE A 165 -2.08 -6.83 12.86
N LYS A 166 -2.51 -8.07 12.56
CA LYS A 166 -1.59 -9.19 12.23
C LYS A 166 -0.76 -8.91 10.97
N ALA A 167 -1.30 -8.16 10.02
CA ALA A 167 -0.60 -7.72 8.82
C ALA A 167 0.42 -6.60 9.09
N GLY A 168 0.53 -6.10 10.33
CA GLY A 168 1.55 -5.14 10.74
C GLY A 168 1.09 -3.68 10.80
N PHE A 169 -0.20 -3.41 10.55
CA PHE A 169 -0.76 -2.06 10.68
C PHE A 169 -0.87 -1.64 12.15
N LYS A 170 -0.60 -0.37 12.42
CA LYS A 170 -0.71 0.27 13.74
C LYS A 170 -1.90 1.23 13.74
N ASN A 171 -2.43 1.56 14.92
CA ASN A 171 -3.56 2.49 15.09
C ASN A 171 -4.83 2.05 14.34
N VAL A 172 -5.18 0.76 14.40
CA VAL A 172 -6.36 0.20 13.71
C VAL A 172 -7.63 0.45 14.52
N GLU A 173 -8.57 1.18 13.91
CA GLU A 173 -9.91 1.44 14.44
C GLU A 173 -10.94 0.56 13.70
N GLN A 174 -11.98 0.11 14.42
CA GLN A 174 -13.13 -0.63 13.89
C GLN A 174 -14.36 -0.32 14.71
#